data_AF-Q09JZ7-F1
#
_entry.id   AF-Q09JZ7-F1
#
_cell.length_a   1.000
_cell.length_b   1.000
_cell.length_c   1.000
_cell.angle_alpha   90.00
_cell.angle_beta   90.00
_cell.angle_gamma   90.00
#
_symmetry.space_group_name_H-M   'P 1'
#
loop_
_entity.id
_entity.type
_entity.pdbx_description
1 polymer ?
#
loop_
_entity_poly.entity_id
_entity_poly.type
_entity_poly.pdbx_seq_one_letter_code
_entity_poly.pdbx_strand_id
1 'polypeptide(L)' 'ETISHMAESYGFQYELVQYKWPRWLHNQHEKQRIIWGYKILFLDVLFP' A
#
# COMPACT_ATOMS: atom_id res chain seq x y z
N GLU A 1 7.29 6.15 14.03
CA GLU A 1 7.34 6.01 15.51
C GLU A 1 6.11 5.27 16.03
N THR A 2 4.88 5.69 15.73
CA THR A 2 3.66 5.08 16.30
C THR A 2 3.47 3.59 16.02
N ILE A 3 3.70 3.12 14.79
CA ILE A 3 3.46 1.70 14.44
C ILE A 3 4.44 0.74 15.12
N SER A 4 5.69 1.18 15.34
CA SER A 4 6.72 0.41 16.03
C SER A 4 6.36 0.20 17.50
N HIS A 5 5.87 1.25 18.19
CA HIS A 5 5.39 1.12 19.57
C HIS A 5 4.16 0.20 19.67
N MET A 6 3.25 0.25 18.70
CA MET A 6 2.10 -0.66 18.67
C MET A 6 2.55 -2.12 18.46
N ALA A 7 3.48 -2.36 17.54
CA ALA A 7 4.03 -3.68 17.29
C ALA A 7 4.67 -4.30 18.54
N GLU A 8 5.43 -3.51 19.31
CA GLU A 8 6.01 -3.93 20.58
C GLU A 8 4.94 -4.21 21.65
N SER A 9 3.95 -3.31 21.79
CA SER A 9 2.90 -3.41 22.81
C SER A 9 1.96 -4.60 22.58
N TYR A 10 1.67 -4.93 21.33
CA TYR A 10 0.71 -5.97 20.95
C TYR A 10 1.36 -7.24 20.38
N GLY A 11 2.69 -7.28 20.24
CA GLY A 11 3.43 -8.47 19.80
C GLY A 11 3.19 -8.88 18.35
N PHE A 12 3.01 -7.93 17.42
CA PHE A 12 2.85 -8.22 15.99
C PHE A 12 4.02 -7.73 15.15
N GLN A 13 4.20 -8.33 13.96
CA GLN A 13 5.16 -7.89 12.95
C GLN A 13 4.44 -7.09 11.87
N TYR A 14 5.13 -6.11 11.28
CA TYR A 14 4.60 -5.32 10.18
C TYR A 14 5.65 -5.12 9.10
N GLU A 15 5.17 -4.96 7.88
CA GLU A 15 5.97 -4.58 6.73
C GLU A 15 5.24 -3.48 5.95
N LEU A 16 6.00 -2.50 5.46
CA LEU A 16 5.47 -1.42 4.63
C LEU A 16 5.80 -1.71 3.17
N VAL A 17 4.77 -2.03 2.39
CA VAL A 17 4.89 -2.31 0.95
C VAL A 17 4.47 -1.10 0.13
N GLN A 18 5.10 -0.92 -1.03
CA GLN A 18 4.75 0.12 -1.99
C GLN A 18 4.97 -0.35 -3.42
N TYR A 19 4.10 0.11 -4.32
CA TYR A 19 4.23 -0.12 -5.75
C TYR A 19 4.03 1.20 -6.50
N LYS A 20 4.74 1.37 -7.62
CA LYS A 20 4.63 2.58 -8.43
C LYS A 20 3.59 2.36 -9.53
N TRP A 21 2.64 3.28 -9.64
CA TRP A 21 1.68 3.29 -10.75
C TRP A 21 2.41 3.23 -12.11
N PRO A 22 2.19 2.19 -12.93
CA PRO A 22 2.90 2.01 -14.19
C PRO A 22 2.56 3.11 -15.20
N ARG A 23 3.53 3.53 -16.01
CA ARG A 23 3.34 4.63 -17.00
C ARG A 23 2.30 4.31 -18.08
N TRP A 24 2.08 3.03 -18.37
CA TRP A 24 1.13 2.56 -19.38
C TRP A 24 -0.30 2.46 -18.86
N LEU A 25 -0.50 2.44 -17.54
CA LEU A 25 -1.83 2.37 -16.94
C LEU A 25 -2.40 3.78 -16.81
N HIS A 26 -3.67 3.95 -17.18
CA HIS A 26 -4.33 5.25 -17.13
C HIS A 26 -4.28 5.86 -15.72
N ASN A 27 -3.68 7.05 -15.60
CA ASN A 27 -3.50 7.73 -14.32
C ASN A 27 -4.84 8.30 -13.82
N GLN A 28 -4.99 8.34 -12.50
CA GLN A 28 -6.14 8.97 -11.84
C GLN A 28 -5.69 10.31 -11.23
N HIS A 29 -6.49 11.36 -11.38
CA HIS A 29 -6.19 12.69 -10.81
C HIS A 29 -6.68 12.82 -9.37
N GLU A 30 -7.78 12.18 -9.01
CA GLU A 30 -8.34 12.21 -7.67
C GLU A 30 -7.63 11.21 -6.76
N LYS A 31 -7.09 11.68 -5.63
CA LYS A 31 -6.39 10.83 -4.65
C LYS A 31 -7.22 9.63 -4.19
N GLN A 32 -8.53 9.80 -4.03
CA GLN A 32 -9.44 8.72 -3.62
C GLN A 32 -9.51 7.59 -4.65
N ARG A 33 -9.55 7.92 -5.94
CA ARG A 33 -9.52 6.96 -7.05
C ARG A 33 -8.20 6.19 -7.11
N ILE A 34 -7.08 6.89 -6.87
CA ILE A 34 -5.75 6.27 -6.78
C ILE A 34 -5.73 5.24 -5.64
N ILE A 35 -6.24 5.60 -4.45
CA ILE A 35 -6.30 4.69 -3.29
C ILE A 35 -7.12 3.44 -3.63
N TRP A 36 -8.28 3.60 -4.28
CA TRP A 36 -9.09 2.45 -4.70
C TRP A 36 -8.38 1.58 -5.74
N GLY A 37 -7.66 2.18 -6.69
CA GLY A 37 -6.83 1.43 -7.64
C GLY A 37 -5.78 0.56 -6.94
N TYR A 38 -5.06 1.12 -5.96
CA TYR A 38 -4.06 0.36 -5.20
C TYR A 38 -4.65 -0.82 -4.41
N LYS A 39 -5.92 -0.74 -4.00
CA LYS A 39 -6.58 -1.81 -3.25
C LYS A 39 -6.97 -3.02 -4.11
N ILE A 40 -7.01 -2.91 -5.44
CA ILE A 40 -7.47 -4.00 -6.32
C ILE A 40 -6.52 -4.35 -7.47
N LEU A 41 -5.84 -3.37 -8.06
CA LEU A 41 -5.11 -3.57 -9.32
C LEU A 41 -3.72 -4.21 -9.15
N PHE A 42 -3.14 -4.17 -7.95
CA PHE A 42 -1.75 -4.56 -7.73
C PHE A 42 -1.61 -5.64 -6.65
N LEU A 43 -2.68 -6.34 -6.30
CA LEU A 43 -2.68 -7.33 -5.21
C LEU A 43 -1.66 -8.46 -5.41
N ASP A 44 -1.37 -8.80 -6.66
CA ASP A 44 -0.41 -9.83 -7.08
C ASP A 44 1.06 -9.36 -7.03
N VAL A 45 1.32 -8.09 -7.33
CA VAL A 45 2.68 -7.53 -7.37
C VAL A 45 3.09 -6.77 -6.12
N LEU A 46 2.14 -6.49 -5.22
CA LEU A 46 2.38 -5.71 -4.00
C LEU A 46 2.95 -6.55 -2.85
N PHE A 47 2.75 -7.87 -2.87
CA PHE A 47 3.20 -8.80 -1.84
C PHE A 47 4.16 -9.85 -2.43
N PRO A 48 5.24 -10.23 -1.73
CA PRO A 48 6.13 -11.32 -2.12
C PRO A 48 5.51 -12.71 -1.91
#